data_AF-A0A7C4FRD6-F1
#
_entry.id   AF-A0A7C4FRD6-F1
#
_cell.length_a   1.000
_cell.length_b   1.000
_cell.length_c   1.000
_cell.angle_alpha   90.00
_cell.angle_beta   90.00
_cell.angle_gamma   90.00
#
_symmetry.space_group_name_H-M   'P 1'
#
loop_
_entity.id
_entity.type
_entity.pdbx_description
1 polymer ?
#
loop_
_entity_poly.entity_id
_entity_poly.type
_entity_poly.pdbx_seq_one_letter_code
_entity_poly.pdbx_strand_id
1 'polypeptide(L)'
;MKEWYNDNAHPDFMSKRIRISRLLQEEGKLLDIVKLIGSDILPDEQKLVLEAAKAIRQGFLQQNAYHEEDTYVPILKQYCMMDTLLKLYDGSLKLVSLGIPVSVIKKTGVFDDVIKIKYTISNDNLEAFETLNTDLMRILDEIEESYKGAERSCP
;
A
#
# COMPACT_ATOMS: atom_id res chain seq x y z
N MET A 1 -2.14 -27.75 -2.03
CA MET A 1 -2.16 -26.44 -1.32
C MET A 1 -2.51 -25.28 -2.26
N LYS A 2 -2.02 -25.22 -3.51
CA LYS A 2 -2.44 -24.20 -4.50
C LYS A 2 -3.91 -24.33 -4.96
N GLU A 3 -4.45 -25.54 -5.06
CA GLU A 3 -5.80 -25.79 -5.62
C GLU A 3 -6.93 -25.22 -4.76
N TRP A 4 -6.89 -25.39 -3.43
CA TRP A 4 -7.93 -24.82 -2.54
C TRP A 4 -8.03 -23.29 -2.61
N TYR A 5 -6.89 -22.60 -2.81
CA TYR A 5 -6.87 -21.14 -2.98
C TYR A 5 -7.37 -20.70 -4.35
N ASN A 6 -7.24 -21.49 -5.41
CA ASN A 6 -7.83 -21.14 -6.71
C ASN A 6 -9.35 -21.31 -6.71
N ASP A 7 -9.87 -22.25 -5.93
CA ASP A 7 -11.31 -22.54 -5.86
C ASP A 7 -12.06 -21.68 -4.81
N ASN A 8 -11.35 -21.17 -3.79
CA ASN A 8 -11.95 -20.40 -2.68
C ASN A 8 -11.37 -18.98 -2.50
N ALA A 9 -10.33 -18.62 -3.26
CA ALA A 9 -9.75 -17.28 -3.29
C ALA A 9 -9.61 -16.81 -4.75
N HIS A 10 -9.48 -15.50 -4.94
CA HIS A 10 -9.23 -14.95 -6.27
C HIS A 10 -7.92 -15.56 -6.86
N PRO A 11 -7.85 -15.90 -8.16
CA PRO A 11 -6.66 -16.54 -8.77
C PRO A 11 -5.33 -15.81 -8.50
N ASP A 12 -5.41 -14.49 -8.36
CA ASP A 12 -4.27 -13.61 -8.09
C ASP A 12 -3.86 -13.52 -6.61
N PHE A 13 -4.53 -14.21 -5.69
CA PHE A 13 -4.21 -14.14 -4.27
C PHE A 13 -2.75 -14.50 -3.98
N MET A 14 -2.29 -15.60 -4.57
CA MET A 14 -0.92 -16.08 -4.37
C MET A 14 0.12 -15.15 -5.02
N SER A 15 -0.18 -14.56 -6.17
CA SER A 15 0.72 -13.62 -6.84
C SER A 15 0.88 -12.33 -6.03
N LYS A 16 -0.23 -11.78 -5.51
CA LYS A 16 -0.23 -10.61 -4.62
C LYS A 16 0.55 -10.87 -3.32
N ARG A 17 0.33 -12.03 -2.70
CA ARG A 17 1.06 -12.44 -1.49
C ARG A 17 2.57 -12.52 -1.72
N ILE A 18 3.02 -13.09 -2.85
CA ILE A 18 4.44 -13.14 -3.20
C ILE A 18 5.00 -11.72 -3.34
N ARG A 19 4.24 -10.83 -3.98
CA ARG A 19 4.66 -9.44 -4.19
C ARG A 19 4.81 -8.67 -2.88
N ILE A 20 3.85 -8.81 -1.97
CA ILE A 20 3.92 -8.25 -0.61
C ILE A 20 5.13 -8.80 0.16
N SER A 21 5.37 -10.11 0.06
CA SER A 21 6.55 -10.72 0.69
C SER A 21 7.87 -10.16 0.15
N ARG A 22 7.94 -9.81 -1.14
CA ARG A 22 9.14 -9.18 -1.73
C ARG A 22 9.34 -7.77 -1.19
N LEU A 23 8.28 -6.96 -1.08
CA LEU A 23 8.35 -5.62 -0.50
C LEU A 23 8.89 -5.64 0.94
N LEU A 24 8.45 -6.61 1.75
CA LEU A 24 8.94 -6.79 3.12
C LEU A 24 10.42 -7.25 3.16
N GLN A 25 10.84 -8.09 2.22
CA GLN A 25 12.24 -8.49 2.12
C GLN A 25 13.14 -7.33 1.69
N GLU A 26 12.66 -6.49 0.77
CA GLU A 26 13.36 -5.27 0.35
C GLU A 26 13.43 -4.25 1.48
N GLU A 27 12.35 -4.05 2.24
CA GLU A 27 12.35 -3.23 3.46
C GLU A 27 13.47 -3.67 4.41
N GLY A 28 13.60 -4.97 4.68
CA GLY A 28 14.65 -5.50 5.56
C GLY A 28 16.06 -5.09 5.10
N LYS A 29 16.35 -5.21 3.81
CA LYS A 29 17.64 -4.79 3.22
C LYS A 29 17.84 -3.28 3.33
N LEU A 30 16.80 -2.50 3.06
CA LEU A 30 16.85 -1.04 3.11
C LEU A 30 17.05 -0.55 4.55
N LEU A 31 16.41 -1.17 5.54
CA LEU A 31 16.58 -0.80 6.95
C LEU A 31 18.02 -0.99 7.44
N ASP A 32 18.73 -2.01 6.95
CA ASP A 32 20.14 -2.18 7.27
C ASP A 32 21.02 -1.07 6.66
N ILE A 33 20.68 -0.59 5.46
CA ILE A 33 21.32 0.58 4.85
C ILE A 33 20.99 1.86 5.65
N VAL A 34 19.73 2.06 6.01
CA VAL A 34 19.27 3.23 6.80
C VAL A 34 20.04 3.34 8.12
N LYS A 35 20.33 2.22 8.80
CA LYS A 35 21.14 2.22 10.03
C LYS A 35 22.57 2.74 9.83
N LEU A 36 23.11 2.65 8.62
CA LEU A 36 24.47 3.07 8.29
C LEU A 36 24.56 4.54 7.86
N ILE A 37 23.62 5.00 7.02
CA ILE A 37 23.71 6.30 6.35
C ILE A 37 22.54 7.27 6.66
N GLY A 38 21.51 6.81 7.37
CA GLY A 38 20.26 7.56 7.60
C GLY A 38 19.25 7.47 6.45
N SER A 39 17.97 7.67 6.75
CA SER A 39 16.87 7.54 5.77
C SER A 39 16.82 8.67 4.73
N ASP A 40 17.42 9.81 5.02
CA ASP A 40 17.30 11.02 4.21
C ASP A 40 18.04 10.91 2.87
N ILE A 41 19.10 10.11 2.83
CA ILE A 41 19.96 9.90 1.66
C ILE A 41 19.35 8.93 0.66
N LEU A 42 18.32 8.16 1.05
CA LEU A 42 17.72 7.17 0.16
C LEU A 42 16.97 7.85 -1.02
N PRO A 43 17.04 7.27 -2.23
CA PRO A 43 16.17 7.65 -3.34
C PRO A 43 14.69 7.53 -2.96
N ASP A 44 13.83 8.36 -3.57
CA ASP A 44 12.39 8.34 -3.31
C ASP A 44 11.75 6.97 -3.60
N GLU A 45 12.21 6.23 -4.61
CA GLU A 45 11.74 4.86 -4.87
C GLU A 45 11.99 3.91 -3.68
N GLN A 46 13.14 4.04 -3.02
CA GLN A 46 13.48 3.21 -1.85
C GLN A 46 12.72 3.68 -0.61
N LYS A 47 12.53 5.00 -0.45
CA LYS A 47 11.65 5.55 0.60
C LYS A 47 10.20 5.06 0.43
N LEU A 48 9.72 4.93 -0.81
CA LEU A 48 8.39 4.40 -1.10
C LEU A 48 8.26 2.94 -0.65
N VAL A 49 9.28 2.11 -0.90
CA VAL A 49 9.29 0.71 -0.43
C VAL A 49 9.19 0.65 1.09
N LEU A 50 9.91 1.51 1.82
CA LEU A 50 9.81 1.59 3.28
C LEU A 50 8.41 1.98 3.77
N GLU A 51 7.78 2.98 3.15
CA GLU A 51 6.44 3.42 3.53
C GLU A 51 5.36 2.36 3.18
N ALA A 52 5.46 1.72 2.02
CA ALA A 52 4.55 0.64 1.63
C ALA A 52 4.70 -0.59 2.54
N ALA A 53 5.94 -0.96 2.90
CA ALA A 53 6.21 -2.05 3.81
C ALA A 53 5.71 -1.75 5.24
N LYS A 54 5.86 -0.51 5.70
CA LYS A 54 5.24 -0.05 6.95
C LYS A 54 3.72 -0.19 6.90
N ALA A 55 3.07 0.21 5.81
CA ALA A 55 1.64 0.06 5.62
C ALA A 55 1.20 -1.41 5.61
N ILE A 56 1.99 -2.31 5.01
CA ILE A 56 1.76 -3.77 5.08
C ILE A 56 1.89 -4.26 6.53
N ARG A 57 2.94 -3.87 7.25
CA ARG A 57 3.16 -4.34 8.62
C ARG A 57 2.04 -3.90 9.56
N GLN A 58 1.65 -2.63 9.51
CA GLN A 58 0.65 -2.06 10.41
C GLN A 58 -0.79 -2.36 9.96
N GLY A 59 -1.05 -2.25 8.65
CA GLY A 59 -2.38 -2.41 8.07
C GLY A 59 -2.76 -3.84 7.71
N PHE A 60 -1.82 -4.77 7.52
CA PHE A 60 -2.11 -6.15 7.14
C PHE A 60 -1.58 -7.19 8.15
N LEU A 61 -0.33 -7.09 8.61
CA LEU A 61 0.27 -8.13 9.46
C LEU A 61 -0.06 -7.98 10.96
N GLN A 62 -0.12 -6.76 11.47
CA GLN A 62 -0.38 -6.53 12.89
C GLN A 62 -1.84 -6.90 13.21
N GLN A 63 -2.02 -8.01 13.92
CA GLN A 63 -3.33 -8.43 14.44
C GLN A 63 -3.44 -7.94 15.89
N ASN A 64 -4.47 -7.15 16.19
CA ASN A 64 -4.77 -6.80 17.57
C ASN A 64 -5.59 -7.95 18.16
N ALA A 65 -4.95 -8.80 18.97
CA ALA A 65 -5.58 -9.96 19.61
C ALA A 65 -6.69 -9.63 20.65
N TYR A 66 -7.13 -8.37 20.73
CA TYR A 66 -8.10 -7.86 21.71
C TYR A 66 -9.39 -7.30 21.10
N HIS A 67 -9.55 -7.30 19.78
CA HIS A 67 -10.83 -6.97 19.14
C HIS A 67 -11.65 -8.23 18.89
N GLU A 68 -12.85 -8.31 19.48
CA GLU A 68 -13.73 -9.51 19.45
C GLU A 68 -14.15 -9.94 18.04
N GLU A 69 -14.03 -9.07 17.02
CA GLU A 69 -14.32 -9.39 15.61
C GLU A 69 -13.12 -9.93 14.80
N ASP A 70 -11.90 -9.94 15.36
CA ASP A 70 -10.66 -10.27 14.63
C ASP A 70 -10.30 -11.77 14.64
N THR A 71 -11.20 -12.62 15.15
CA THR A 71 -10.97 -14.07 15.31
C THR A 71 -10.87 -14.81 13.97
N TYR A 72 -11.40 -14.24 12.88
CA TYR A 72 -11.25 -14.78 11.52
C TYR A 72 -11.50 -13.71 10.44
N VAL A 73 -10.43 -13.14 9.85
CA VAL A 73 -10.56 -12.27 8.68
C VAL A 73 -10.82 -13.14 7.44
N PRO A 74 -11.97 -13.00 6.75
CA PRO A 74 -12.27 -13.78 5.55
C PRO A 74 -11.19 -13.63 4.48
N ILE A 75 -10.91 -14.72 3.75
CA ILE A 75 -9.88 -14.73 2.69
C ILE A 75 -10.14 -13.66 1.62
N LEU A 76 -11.42 -13.40 1.31
CA LEU A 76 -11.80 -12.36 0.36
C LEU A 76 -11.45 -10.96 0.86
N LYS A 77 -11.62 -10.67 2.16
CA LYS A 77 -11.17 -9.41 2.76
C LYS A 77 -9.65 -9.31 2.74
N GLN A 78 -8.93 -10.39 3.07
CA GLN A 78 -7.46 -10.41 2.95
C GLN A 78 -7.01 -10.11 1.52
N TYR A 79 -7.70 -10.67 0.52
CA TYR A 79 -7.44 -10.37 -0.89
C TYR A 79 -7.63 -8.89 -1.20
N CYS A 80 -8.77 -8.29 -0.83
CA CYS A 80 -9.06 -6.88 -1.08
C CYS A 80 -8.03 -5.96 -0.40
N MET A 81 -7.63 -6.28 0.84
CA MET A 81 -6.58 -5.52 1.54
C MET A 81 -5.24 -5.57 0.79
N MET A 82 -4.81 -6.76 0.36
CA MET A 82 -3.58 -6.92 -0.41
C MET A 82 -3.67 -6.20 -1.75
N ASP A 83 -4.83 -6.23 -2.40
CA ASP A 83 -5.07 -5.55 -3.66
C ASP A 83 -4.98 -4.02 -3.51
N THR A 84 -5.65 -3.44 -2.51
CA THR A 84 -5.59 -2.00 -2.21
C THR A 84 -4.16 -1.54 -1.87
N LEU A 85 -3.44 -2.31 -1.04
CA LEU A 85 -2.03 -2.02 -0.71
C LEU A 85 -1.14 -1.99 -1.96
N LEU A 86 -1.31 -2.97 -2.86
CA LEU A 86 -0.53 -3.03 -4.09
C LEU A 86 -0.92 -1.94 -5.09
N LYS A 87 -2.21 -1.59 -5.19
CA LYS A 87 -2.68 -0.44 -5.97
C LYS A 87 -2.06 0.87 -5.49
N LEU A 88 -2.01 1.08 -4.16
CA LEU A 88 -1.34 2.24 -3.56
C LEU A 88 0.13 2.29 -3.97
N TYR A 89 0.84 1.18 -3.79
CA TYR A 89 2.26 1.10 -4.12
C TYR A 89 2.51 1.35 -5.61
N ASP A 90 1.72 0.73 -6.49
CA ASP A 90 1.87 0.85 -7.94
C ASP A 90 1.59 2.26 -8.45
N GLY A 91 0.50 2.87 -7.96
CA GLY A 91 0.16 4.25 -8.29
C GLY A 91 1.22 5.22 -7.77
N SER A 92 1.66 5.05 -6.52
CA SER A 92 2.72 5.88 -5.94
C SER A 92 4.05 5.73 -6.67
N LEU A 93 4.39 4.51 -7.11
CA LEU A 93 5.63 4.25 -7.85
C LEU A 93 5.64 5.01 -9.18
N LYS A 94 4.50 5.05 -9.90
CA LYS A 94 4.37 5.87 -11.12
C LYS A 94 4.66 7.34 -10.85
N LEU A 95 4.07 7.92 -9.80
CA LEU A 95 4.30 9.31 -9.42
C LEU A 95 5.77 9.57 -9.07
N VAL A 96 6.38 8.67 -8.30
CA VAL A 96 7.80 8.77 -7.94
C VAL A 96 8.70 8.68 -9.17
N SER A 97 8.39 7.81 -10.13
CA SER A 97 9.11 7.74 -11.41
C SER A 97 8.96 8.99 -12.28
N LEU A 98 7.91 9.80 -12.05
CA LEU A 98 7.75 11.13 -12.64
C LEU A 98 8.51 12.22 -11.87
N GLY A 99 9.26 11.87 -10.83
CA GLY A 99 10.04 12.81 -10.02
C GLY A 99 9.27 13.42 -8.84
N ILE A 100 8.06 12.94 -8.55
CA ILE A 100 7.26 13.43 -7.42
C ILE A 100 7.79 12.80 -6.12
N PRO A 101 8.21 13.60 -5.12
CA PRO A 101 8.75 13.05 -3.88
C PRO A 101 7.69 12.26 -3.09
N VAL A 102 8.09 11.17 -2.44
CA VAL A 102 7.19 10.33 -1.61
C VAL A 102 6.57 11.14 -0.47
N SER A 103 7.28 12.15 0.03
CA SER A 103 6.78 13.05 1.07
C SER A 103 5.49 13.78 0.68
N VAL A 104 5.27 14.05 -0.60
CA VAL A 104 4.06 14.69 -1.12
C VAL A 104 2.90 13.71 -1.07
N ILE A 105 3.12 12.48 -1.53
CA ILE A 105 2.13 11.40 -1.49
C ILE A 105 1.74 11.13 -0.03
N LYS A 106 2.71 11.04 0.87
CA LYS A 106 2.47 10.81 2.31
C LYS A 106 1.63 11.91 2.96
N LYS A 107 1.80 13.17 2.58
CA LYS A 107 1.03 14.31 3.13
C LYS A 107 -0.47 14.23 2.82
N THR A 108 -0.87 13.46 1.81
CA THR A 108 -2.29 13.27 1.49
C THR A 108 -3.03 12.37 2.48
N GLY A 109 -2.31 11.60 3.31
CA GLY A 109 -2.91 10.68 4.27
C GLY A 109 -3.30 9.31 3.70
N VAL A 110 -3.15 9.08 2.39
CA VAL A 110 -3.53 7.80 1.74
C VAL A 110 -2.89 6.56 2.38
N PHE A 111 -1.65 6.67 2.84
CA PHE A 111 -0.98 5.57 3.55
C PHE A 111 -1.61 5.30 4.92
N ASP A 112 -2.02 6.35 5.64
CA ASP A 112 -2.67 6.22 6.94
C ASP A 112 -4.08 5.63 6.81
N ASP A 113 -4.81 5.99 5.75
CA ASP A 113 -6.12 5.40 5.44
C ASP A 113 -5.98 3.91 5.14
N VAL A 114 -4.97 3.51 4.37
CA VAL A 114 -4.68 2.11 4.08
C VAL A 114 -4.25 1.33 5.34
N ILE A 115 -3.49 1.96 6.25
CA ILE A 115 -3.13 1.34 7.54
C ILE A 115 -4.37 1.07 8.40
N LYS A 116 -5.39 1.94 8.32
CA LYS A 116 -6.61 1.83 9.14
C LYS A 116 -7.67 0.88 8.57
N ILE A 117 -7.51 0.39 7.34
CA ILE A 117 -8.49 -0.49 6.64
C ILE A 117 -9.07 -1.58 7.53
N LYS A 118 -8.25 -2.22 8.38
CA LYS A 118 -8.72 -3.26 9.31
C LYS A 118 -9.85 -2.82 10.23
N TYR A 119 -9.77 -1.58 10.70
CA TYR A 119 -10.73 -0.97 11.63
C TYR A 119 -11.84 -0.23 10.91
N THR A 120 -11.55 0.31 9.72
CA THR A 120 -12.51 1.13 8.96
C THR A 120 -13.48 0.28 8.15
N ILE A 121 -13.07 -0.92 7.70
CA ILE A 121 -13.88 -1.77 6.83
C ILE A 121 -14.24 -3.07 7.56
N SER A 122 -15.52 -3.25 7.88
CA SER A 122 -16.08 -4.47 8.46
C SER A 122 -15.99 -5.66 7.49
N ASN A 123 -16.06 -6.89 8.01
CA ASN A 123 -15.94 -8.12 7.21
C ASN A 123 -17.04 -8.25 6.15
N ASP A 124 -18.21 -7.66 6.38
CA ASP A 124 -19.39 -7.76 5.50
C ASP A 124 -19.49 -6.63 4.47
N ASN A 125 -18.67 -5.57 4.57
CA ASN A 125 -18.74 -4.41 3.69
C ASN A 125 -17.54 -4.36 2.73
N LEU A 126 -17.49 -5.29 1.79
CA LEU A 126 -16.41 -5.34 0.81
C LEU A 126 -16.48 -4.20 -0.22
N GLU A 127 -17.66 -3.62 -0.45
CA GLU A 127 -17.86 -2.47 -1.34
C GLU A 127 -17.06 -1.24 -0.89
N ALA A 128 -16.83 -1.08 0.42
CA ALA A 128 -15.99 -0.01 0.95
C ALA A 128 -14.55 -0.05 0.42
N PHE A 129 -14.03 -1.22 0.01
CA PHE A 129 -12.72 -1.30 -0.64
C PHE A 129 -12.74 -0.68 -2.04
N GLU A 130 -13.86 -0.77 -2.77
CA GLU A 130 -13.99 -0.15 -4.09
C GLU A 130 -14.01 1.37 -3.98
N THR A 131 -14.77 1.90 -3.03
CA THR A 131 -14.78 3.34 -2.71
C THR A 131 -13.38 3.81 -2.34
N LEU A 132 -12.71 3.11 -1.40
CA LEU A 132 -11.35 3.46 -1.00
C LEU A 132 -10.36 3.42 -2.15
N ASN A 133 -10.44 2.40 -3.01
CA ASN A 133 -9.58 2.30 -4.19
C ASN A 133 -9.82 3.45 -5.17
N THR A 134 -11.07 3.86 -5.33
CA THR A 134 -11.47 4.97 -6.22
C THR A 134 -10.96 6.29 -5.68
N ASP A 135 -11.15 6.56 -4.39
CA ASP A 135 -10.64 7.76 -3.72
C ASP A 135 -9.12 7.82 -3.76
N LEU A 136 -8.45 6.69 -3.53
CA LEU A 136 -7.01 6.58 -3.63
C LEU A 136 -6.52 6.93 -5.04
N MET A 137 -7.11 6.33 -6.09
CA MET A 137 -6.72 6.65 -7.47
C MET A 137 -6.95 8.12 -7.78
N ARG A 138 -8.09 8.68 -7.38
CA ARG A 138 -8.38 10.11 -7.55
C ARG A 138 -7.33 11.00 -6.89
N ILE A 139 -6.93 10.72 -5.66
CA ILE A 139 -5.89 11.49 -4.96
C ILE A 139 -4.54 11.41 -5.71
N LEU A 140 -4.17 10.22 -6.18
CA LEU A 140 -2.92 10.06 -6.94
C LEU A 140 -2.97 10.80 -8.29
N ASP A 141 -4.10 10.76 -8.98
CA ASP A 141 -4.32 11.48 -10.23
C ASP A 141 -4.28 13.01 -10.02
N GLU A 142 -4.91 13.51 -8.94
CA GLU A 142 -4.86 14.94 -8.55
C GLU A 142 -3.41 15.41 -8.31
N ILE A 143 -2.58 14.57 -7.67
CA ILE A 143 -1.15 14.85 -7.50
C ILE A 143 -0.46 14.90 -8.87
N GLU A 144 -0.72 13.92 -9.75
CA GLU A 144 -0.13 13.87 -11.08
C GLU A 144 -0.45 15.13 -11.91
N GLU A 145 -1.73 15.56 -11.90
CA GLU A 145 -2.18 16.74 -12.62
C GLU A 145 -1.56 18.04 -12.08
N SER A 146 -1.49 18.18 -10.75
CA SER A 146 -0.86 19.33 -10.09
C SER A 146 0.60 19.51 -10.53
N TYR A 147 1.35 18.40 -10.65
CA TYR A 147 2.76 18.43 -11.07
C TYR A 147 2.92 18.66 -12.58
N LYS A 148 2.07 18.07 -13.42
CA LYS A 148 2.04 18.36 -14.87
C LYS A 148 1.72 19.83 -15.16
N GLY A 149 0.89 20.46 -14.35
CA GLY A 149 0.58 21.90 -14.44
C GLY A 149 1.77 22.77 -14.06
N ALA A 150 2.55 22.38 -13.03
CA ALA A 150 3.72 23.10 -12.59
C ALA A 150 4.85 23.10 -13.65
N GLU A 151 5.14 21.97 -14.29
CA GLU A 151 6.17 21.88 -15.33
C GLU A 151 5.87 22.73 -16.58
N ARG A 152 4.59 22.99 -16.88
CA ARG A 152 4.15 23.83 -18.01
C ARG A 152 4.22 25.34 -17.76
N SER A 153 4.55 25.76 -16.54
CA SER A 153 4.58 27.18 -16.13
C SER A 153 5.99 27.78 -16.01
N CYS A 154 7.04 27.00 -16.31
CA CYS A 154 8.39 27.55 -16.49
C CYS A 154 8.52 28.17 -17.91
N PRO A 155 8.85 29.47 -18.03
CA PRO A 155 9.06 30.15 -19.30
C PRO A 155 10.32 29.70 -20.06
#